data_AF-A0A2S1X9F0-F1
#
_entry.id   AF-A0A2S1X9F0-F1
#
_cell.length_a   1.000
_cell.length_b   1.000
_cell.length_c   1.000
_cell.angle_alpha   90.00
_cell.angle_beta   90.00
_cell.angle_gamma   90.00
#
_symmetry.space_group_name_H-M   'P 1'
#
loop_
_entity.id
_entity.type
_entity.pdbx_description
1 polymer ?
#
loop_
_entity_poly.entity_id
_entity_poly.type
_entity_poly.pdbx_seq_one_letter_code
_entity_poly.pdbx_strand_id
1 'polypeptide(L)' 'IGGHGVWAGYSSETLIAGNYIARNANGISIEHGNHNLIEADQVSATVSL' A
#
# COMPACT_ATOMS: atom_id res chain seq x y z
N ILE A 1 -13.68 -10.66 1.31
CA ILE A 1 -12.83 -9.90 2.24
C ILE A 1 -11.49 -9.66 1.58
N GLY A 2 -11.13 -8.41 1.36
CA GLY A 2 -9.82 -8.02 0.87
C GLY A 2 -9.72 -6.51 1.04
N GLY A 3 -9.03 -6.09 2.09
CA GLY A 3 -8.81 -4.68 2.37
C GLY A 3 -7.63 -4.13 1.59
N HIS A 4 -7.16 -2.98 2.05
CA HIS A 4 -5.88 -2.40 1.65
C HIS A 4 -4.79 -2.91 2.58
N GLY A 5 -3.60 -3.19 2.07
CA GLY A 5 -2.42 -3.39 2.92
C GLY A 5 -2.07 -2.10 3.67
N VAL A 6 -2.09 -0.98 2.94
CA VAL A 6 -2.04 0.38 3.49
C VAL A 6 -3.11 1.22 2.83
N TRP A 7 -3.96 1.87 3.63
CA TRP A 7 -4.89 2.89 3.16
C TRP A 7 -4.44 4.25 3.68
N ALA A 8 -3.91 5.08 2.77
CA ALA A 8 -3.46 6.44 3.04
C ALA A 8 -4.32 7.44 2.24
N GLY A 9 -5.64 7.31 2.37
CA GLY A 9 -6.63 8.03 1.54
C GLY A 9 -6.46 9.55 1.55
N TYR A 10 -6.13 10.16 2.69
CA TYR A 10 -5.95 11.60 2.84
C TYR A 10 -4.60 11.95 3.49
N SER A 11 -3.55 11.18 3.20
CA SER A 11 -2.23 11.38 3.82
C SER A 11 -1.46 12.54 3.17
N SER A 12 -0.76 13.34 3.97
CA SER A 12 0.17 14.37 3.48
C SER A 12 1.55 14.16 4.07
N GLU A 13 2.61 14.39 3.28
CA GLU A 13 4.02 14.34 3.74
C GLU A 13 4.37 13.04 4.48
N THR A 14 3.82 11.90 4.02
CA THR A 14 3.97 10.60 4.69
C THR A 14 5.00 9.74 3.97
N LEU A 15 5.86 9.08 4.75
CA LEU A 15 6.74 8.00 4.30
C LEU A 15 6.09 6.65 4.57
N ILE A 16 5.89 5.85 3.52
CA ILE A 16 5.52 4.44 3.60
C ILE A 16 6.74 3.66 3.09
N ALA A 17 7.46 2.98 3.98
CA ALA A 17 8.69 2.31 3.56
C ALA A 17 9.00 1.01 4.30
N GLY A 18 9.65 0.09 3.59
CA GLY A 18 10.16 -1.17 4.14
C GLY A 18 9.10 -2.19 4.52
N ASN A 19 7.89 -2.12 3.95
CA ASN A 19 6.78 -3.00 4.27
C ASN A 19 6.74 -4.23 3.37
N TYR A 20 6.37 -5.38 3.94
CA TYR A 20 5.95 -6.56 3.19
C TYR A 20 4.43 -6.64 3.18
N ILE A 21 3.82 -6.42 2.01
CA ILE A 21 2.37 -6.32 1.83
C ILE A 21 1.88 -7.53 1.02
N ALA A 22 1.03 -8.36 1.62
CA ALA A 22 0.53 -9.59 1.02
C ALA A 22 -0.93 -9.86 1.41
N ARG A 23 -1.64 -10.65 0.59
CA ARG A 23 -3.02 -11.12 0.86
C ARG A 23 -4.07 -10.00 1.03
N ASN A 24 -3.86 -8.88 0.34
CA ASN A 24 -4.80 -7.76 0.29
C ASN A 24 -5.44 -7.66 -1.11
N ALA A 25 -6.63 -7.05 -1.20
CA ALA A 25 -7.20 -6.73 -2.51
C ALA A 25 -6.45 -5.58 -3.17
N ASN A 26 -5.98 -4.63 -2.36
CA ASN A 26 -5.17 -3.50 -2.78
C ASN A 26 -3.87 -3.48 -1.95
N GLY A 27 -2.72 -3.22 -2.59
CA GLY A 27 -1.45 -3.08 -1.88
C GLY A 27 -1.41 -1.82 -1.02
N ILE A 28 -1.07 -0.69 -1.64
CA ILE A 28 -1.07 0.64 -1.03
C ILE A 28 -2.07 1.49 -1.82
N SER A 29 -2.99 2.17 -1.13
CA SER A 29 -3.98 3.06 -1.77
C SER A 29 -3.87 4.48 -1.22
N ILE A 30 -3.65 5.44 -2.11
CA ILE A 30 -3.62 6.88 -1.86
C ILE A 30 -4.64 7.52 -2.80
N GLU A 31 -5.68 8.17 -2.25
CA GLU A 31 -6.84 8.64 -3.03
C GLU A 31 -6.88 10.17 -3.18
N HIS A 32 -6.51 10.87 -2.10
CA HIS A 32 -6.44 12.33 -1.98
C HIS A 32 -5.18 12.77 -1.23
N GLY A 33 -4.11 11.97 -1.28
CA GLY A 33 -2.88 12.26 -0.58
C GLY A 33 -1.99 13.30 -1.30
N ASN A 34 -1.11 13.95 -0.54
CA ASN A 34 -0.21 14.99 -1.03
C ASN A 34 1.25 14.74 -0.56
N HIS A 35 2.22 14.79 -1.46
CA HIS A 35 3.65 14.59 -1.13
C HIS A 35 3.95 13.35 -0.27
N ASN A 36 3.46 12.18 -0.67
CA ASN A 36 3.83 10.93 0.00
C ASN A 36 5.02 10.26 -0.70
N LEU A 37 5.94 9.68 0.07
CA LEU A 37 7.04 8.86 -0.44
C LEU A 37 6.75 7.40 -0.12
N ILE A 38 6.79 6.55 -1.15
CA ILE A 38 6.67 5.10 -1.02
C ILE A 38 8.02 4.51 -1.44
N GLU A 39 8.74 3.87 -0.52
CA GLU A 39 10.12 3.44 -0.76
C GLU A 39 10.39 2.04 -0.20
N ALA A 40 11.03 1.18 -1.00
CA ALA A 40 11.50 -0.14 -0.56
C ALA A 40 10.40 -1.09 -0.02
N ASP A 41 9.14 -0.90 -0.42
CA ASP A 41 8.06 -1.84 -0.10
C ASP A 41 8.06 -3.05 -1.06
N GLN A 42 7.75 -4.23 -0.52
CA GLN A 42 7.53 -5.46 -1.28
C GLN A 42 6.04 -5.82 -1.27
N VAL A 43 5.37 -5.69 -2.41
CA VAL A 43 3.97 -6.09 -2.59
C VAL A 43 3.92 -7.46 -3.29
N SER A 44 3.19 -8.42 -2.71
CA SER A 44 3.06 -9.77 -3.26
C SER A 44 1.60 -10.21 -3.43
N ALA A 45 1.34 -10.91 -4.53
CA ALA A 45 0.07 -11.53 -4.83
C ALA A 45 0.26 -13.05 -4.99
N THR A 46 -0.74 -13.83 -4.59
CA THR A 46 -0.76 -15.28 -4.83
C THR A 46 -1.52 -15.54 -6.13
N VAL A 47 -0.89 -16.25 -7.07
CA VAL A 47 -1.54 -16.75 -8.28
C VAL A 47 -1.79 -18.24 -8.08
N SER A 48 -3.05 -18.66 -8.16
CA SER A 48 -3.44 -20.08 -8.17
C SER A 48 -3.56 -20.54 -9.62
N LEU A 49 -2.93 -21.67 -9.95
CA LEU A 49 -3.00 -22.34 -11.25
C LEU A 49 -4.24 -23.25 -11.33
#